data_AF-A0A183FWB7-F1
#
_entry.id   AF-A0A183FWB7-F1
#
_cell.length_a   1.000
_cell.length_b   1.000
_cell.length_c   1.000
_cell.angle_alpha   90.00
_cell.angle_beta   90.00
_cell.angle_gamma   90.00
#
_symmetry.space_group_name_H-M   'P 1'
#
loop_
_entity.id
_entity.type
_entity.pdbx_description
1 polymer ?
#
loop_
_entity_poly.entity_id
_entity_poly.type
_entity_poly.pdbx_seq_one_letter_code
_entity_poly.pdbx_strand_id
1 'polypeptide(L)'
;MRFIVTVDQCFASRTSADKVAAPVRFCEDESSAVGFDADTEIAKALRAIIDDVKMSQADKQRKCEIFKEHHPSIYAKFFSHLEWKL
;
A
#
# COMPACT_ATOMS: atom_id res chain seq x y z
N MET A 1 -1.53 26.52 -5.47
CA MET A 1 -1.84 25.07 -5.35
C MET A 1 -0.89 24.48 -4.32
N ARG A 2 -1.42 23.87 -3.26
CA ARG A 2 -0.65 23.29 -2.15
C ARG A 2 -0.82 21.78 -2.19
N PHE A 3 0.28 21.03 -2.21
CA PHE A 3 0.40 19.65 -1.73
C PHE A 3 1.86 19.49 -1.25
N ILE A 4 2.10 19.78 0.03
CA ILE A 4 2.38 18.85 1.14
C ILE A 4 3.60 17.95 0.87
N VAL A 5 4.66 18.21 1.65
CA VAL A 5 5.90 17.44 1.72
C VAL A 5 5.65 16.16 2.52
N THR A 6 6.21 15.02 2.11
CA THR A 6 6.49 13.94 3.07
C THR A 6 7.86 13.33 2.79
N VAL A 7 8.62 13.23 3.88
CA VAL A 7 10.01 12.80 4.02
C VAL A 7 10.12 11.31 3.76
N ASP A 8 10.99 10.87 2.85
CA ASP A 8 11.58 9.53 2.94
C ASP A 8 13.09 9.66 3.14
N GLN A 9 13.45 9.63 4.41
CA GLN A 9 14.81 9.44 4.89
C GLN A 9 15.08 7.93 4.90
N CYS A 10 15.52 7.37 3.79
CA CYS A 10 16.23 6.09 3.80
C CYS A 10 17.74 6.35 3.98
N PHE A 11 18.16 6.40 5.24
CA PHE A 11 19.57 6.40 5.64
C PHE A 11 20.15 4.99 5.50
N ALA A 12 20.98 4.77 4.48
CA ALA A 12 22.13 3.88 4.58
C ALA A 12 23.21 4.34 3.59
N SER A 13 24.17 5.05 4.15
CA SER A 13 25.35 5.66 3.54
C SER A 13 26.11 4.75 2.56
N ARG A 14 26.41 5.30 1.37
CA ARG A 14 27.76 5.21 0.82
C ARG A 14 28.18 6.57 0.30
N THR A 15 29.04 7.22 1.09
CA THR A 15 29.86 8.35 0.71
C THR A 15 30.54 8.09 -0.63
N SER A 16 30.22 8.93 -1.62
CA SER A 16 31.12 9.25 -2.71
C SER A 16 30.80 10.69 -3.09
N ALA A 17 31.65 11.60 -2.62
CA ALA A 17 31.67 12.97 -3.04
C ALA A 17 32.26 13.02 -4.44
N ASP A 18 31.40 12.99 -5.46
CA ASP A 18 31.75 13.51 -6.77
C ASP A 18 30.52 14.18 -7.36
N LYS A 19 30.65 15.48 -7.65
CA LYS A 19 29.57 16.32 -8.17
C LYS A 19 29.30 15.97 -9.63
N VAL A 20 28.64 14.86 -9.87
CA VAL A 20 27.93 14.63 -11.13
C VAL A 20 26.46 14.81 -10.81
N ALA A 21 25.87 15.89 -11.30
CA ALA A 21 24.43 16.05 -11.32
C ALA A 21 23.85 14.87 -12.09
N ALA A 22 23.51 13.79 -11.38
CA ALA A 22 22.80 12.67 -11.95
C ALA A 22 21.50 13.27 -12.51
N PRO A 23 21.25 13.20 -13.83
CA PRO A 23 19.96 13.60 -14.34
C PRO A 23 18.93 12.80 -13.55
N VAL A 24 17.91 13.48 -13.03
CA VAL A 24 16.72 12.84 -12.47
C VAL A 24 16.12 12.06 -13.63
N ARG A 25 16.61 10.84 -13.81
CA ARG A 25 15.95 9.80 -14.57
C ARG A 25 14.72 9.54 -13.72
N PHE A 26 13.62 10.18 -14.08
CA PHE A 26 12.34 9.51 -13.92
C PHE A 26 12.57 8.19 -14.64
N CYS A 27 12.65 7.10 -13.88
CA CYS A 27 12.28 5.84 -14.47
C CYS A 27 10.82 6.08 -14.87
N GLU A 28 10.60 6.52 -16.10
CA GLU A 28 9.42 6.13 -16.86
C GLU A 28 9.54 4.62 -16.90
N ASP A 29 9.11 4.00 -15.81
CA ASP A 29 9.12 2.58 -15.67
C ASP A 29 8.11 2.14 -16.71
N GLU A 30 8.64 1.59 -17.79
CA GLU A 30 7.95 0.82 -18.80
C GLU A 30 7.19 -0.37 -18.18
N SER A 31 6.96 -0.43 -16.88
CA SER A 31 5.84 -1.16 -16.30
C SER A 31 4.52 -0.47 -16.63
N SER A 32 4.15 -0.50 -17.91
CA SER A 32 2.88 -1.17 -18.22
C SER A 32 3.04 -2.60 -17.72
N ALA A 33 2.94 -2.80 -16.41
CA ALA A 33 3.02 -4.11 -15.79
C ALA A 33 1.81 -4.86 -16.34
N VAL A 34 2.05 -5.66 -17.39
CA VAL A 34 1.08 -6.55 -17.99
C VAL A 34 0.58 -7.46 -16.87
N GLY A 35 -0.57 -7.12 -16.29
CA GLY A 35 -1.19 -7.84 -15.18
C GLY A 35 -1.14 -7.18 -13.79
N PHE A 36 -0.68 -5.94 -13.62
CA PHE A 36 -0.86 -5.21 -12.36
C PHE A 36 -2.31 -4.70 -12.26
N ASP A 37 -3.12 -5.39 -11.45
CA ASP A 37 -4.47 -4.96 -11.12
C ASP A 37 -4.44 -4.29 -9.74
N ALA A 38 -4.53 -2.95 -9.74
CA ALA A 38 -4.44 -2.16 -8.51
C ALA A 38 -5.48 -2.59 -7.46
N ASP A 39 -6.70 -2.89 -7.89
CA ASP A 39 -7.78 -3.35 -7.00
C ASP A 39 -7.41 -4.68 -6.33
N THR A 40 -6.85 -5.63 -7.08
CA THR A 40 -6.39 -6.92 -6.58
C THR A 40 -5.23 -6.76 -5.60
N GLU A 41 -4.28 -5.89 -5.88
CA GLU A 41 -3.13 -5.66 -5.00
C GLU A 41 -3.56 -4.97 -3.70
N ILE A 42 -4.48 -4.00 -3.78
CA ILE A 42 -5.09 -3.36 -2.62
C ILE A 42 -5.87 -4.40 -1.79
N ALA A 43 -6.64 -5.28 -2.43
CA ALA A 43 -7.33 -6.36 -1.74
C ALA A 43 -6.37 -7.35 -1.07
N LYS A 44 -5.28 -7.74 -1.75
CA LYS A 44 -4.24 -8.62 -1.16
C LYS A 44 -3.63 -8.02 0.09
N ALA A 45 -3.39 -6.71 0.11
CA ALA A 45 -2.86 -6.03 1.29
C ALA A 45 -3.81 -6.17 2.50
N LEU A 46 -5.12 -5.96 2.33
CA LEU A 46 -6.09 -6.17 3.42
C LEU A 46 -6.14 -7.63 3.84
N ARG A 47 -6.14 -8.58 2.90
CA ARG A 47 -6.13 -10.01 3.22
C ARG A 47 -4.92 -10.39 4.08
N ALA A 48 -3.74 -9.91 3.75
CA ALA A 48 -2.53 -10.15 4.53
C ALA A 48 -2.66 -9.67 5.99
N ILE A 49 -3.36 -8.56 6.23
CA ILE A 49 -3.65 -8.05 7.58
C ILE A 49 -4.64 -8.97 8.32
N ILE A 50 -5.67 -9.46 7.63
CA ILE A 50 -6.68 -10.36 8.22
C ILE A 50 -6.07 -11.72 8.58
N ASP A 51 -5.18 -12.25 7.73
CA ASP A 51 -4.48 -13.51 7.95
C ASP A 51 -3.35 -13.41 8.99
N ASP A 52 -2.95 -12.21 9.41
CA ASP A 52 -1.85 -12.02 10.37
C ASP A 52 -2.20 -12.60 11.75
N VAL A 53 -1.57 -13.71 12.12
CA VAL A 53 -1.78 -14.39 13.41
C VAL A 53 -1.33 -13.59 14.64
N LYS A 54 -0.50 -12.55 14.46
CA LYS A 54 -0.02 -11.69 15.55
C LYS A 54 -0.98 -10.56 15.88
N MET A 55 -1.95 -10.27 15.01
CA MET A 55 -2.95 -9.22 15.22
C MET A 55 -4.18 -9.76 15.96
N SER A 56 -4.69 -8.97 16.91
CA SER A 56 -5.94 -9.29 17.59
C SER A 56 -7.13 -9.20 16.64
N GLN A 57 -8.21 -9.95 16.92
CA GLN A 57 -9.42 -9.90 16.10
C GLN A 57 -10.06 -8.50 16.07
N ALA A 58 -10.03 -7.79 17.20
CA ALA A 58 -10.55 -6.42 17.30
C ALA A 58 -9.77 -5.44 16.41
N ASP A 59 -8.44 -5.56 16.36
CA ASP A 59 -7.62 -4.73 15.49
C ASP A 59 -7.84 -5.03 14.01
N LYS A 60 -8.02 -6.31 13.66
CA LYS A 60 -8.34 -6.73 12.29
C LYS A 60 -9.70 -6.17 11.85
N GLN A 61 -10.71 -6.28 12.70
CA GLN A 61 -12.03 -5.68 12.47
C GLN A 61 -11.93 -4.18 12.25
N ARG A 62 -11.25 -3.46 13.14
CA ARG A 62 -11.07 -2.00 13.03
C ARG A 62 -10.41 -1.61 11.71
N LYS A 63 -9.36 -2.33 11.29
CA LYS A 63 -8.69 -2.07 10.02
C LYS A 63 -9.57 -2.37 8.81
N CYS A 64 -10.42 -3.40 8.89
CA CYS A 64 -11.36 -3.71 7.82
C CYS A 64 -12.48 -2.68 7.69
N GLU A 65 -13.00 -2.15 8.80
CA GLU A 65 -13.99 -1.07 8.77
C GLU A 65 -13.38 0.19 8.15
N ILE A 66 -12.17 0.59 8.55
CA ILE A 66 -11.46 1.71 7.92
C ILE A 66 -11.28 1.46 6.42
N PHE A 67 -10.80 0.27 6.04
CA PHE A 67 -10.63 -0.06 4.63
C PHE A 67 -11.95 0.03 3.84
N LYS A 68 -13.06 -0.42 4.42
CA LYS A 68 -14.39 -0.34 3.82
C LYS A 68 -14.84 1.10 3.58
N GLU A 69 -14.52 2.02 4.50
CA GLU A 69 -14.80 3.46 4.32
C GLU A 69 -14.00 4.06 3.15
N HIS A 70 -12.72 3.70 3.03
CA HIS A 70 -11.83 4.23 2.00
C HIS A 70 -12.00 3.57 0.62
N HIS A 71 -12.34 2.28 0.59
CA HIS A 71 -12.42 1.45 -0.61
C HIS A 71 -13.71 0.61 -0.66
N PRO A 72 -14.90 1.24 -0.66
CA PRO A 72 -16.18 0.53 -0.56
C PRO A 72 -16.42 -0.44 -1.72
N SER A 73 -16.05 -0.06 -2.95
CA SER A 73 -16.23 -0.91 -4.14
C SER A 73 -15.34 -2.16 -4.12
N ILE A 74 -14.08 -2.01 -3.68
CA ILE A 74 -13.14 -3.13 -3.54
C ILE A 74 -13.60 -4.04 -2.40
N TYR A 75 -14.04 -3.47 -1.28
CA TYR A 75 -14.56 -4.24 -0.16
C TYR A 75 -15.78 -5.09 -0.57
N ALA A 76 -16.74 -4.51 -1.30
CA ALA A 76 -17.90 -5.24 -1.80
C ALA A 76 -17.51 -6.36 -2.78
N LYS A 77 -16.52 -6.14 -3.64
CA LYS A 77 -16.06 -7.11 -4.64
C LYS A 77 -15.32 -8.30 -4.02
N PHE A 78 -14.43 -8.06 -3.07
CA PHE A 78 -13.50 -9.09 -2.55
C PHE A 78 -13.83 -9.60 -1.15
N PHE A 79 -14.58 -8.83 -0.34
CA PHE A 79 -14.77 -9.09 1.09
C PHE A 79 -16.24 -9.00 1.54
N SER A 80 -17.20 -9.00 0.62
CA SER A 80 -18.64 -9.02 0.94
C SER A 80 -19.08 -10.27 1.71
N HIS A 81 -18.32 -11.36 1.59
CA HIS A 81 -18.55 -12.62 2.32
C HIS A 81 -17.86 -12.66 3.70
N LEU A 82 -17.17 -11.59 4.10
CA LEU A 82 -16.38 -11.59 5.31
C LEU A 82 -17.29 -11.31 6.51
N GLU A 83 -17.67 -12.36 7.20
CA GLU A 83 -18.47 -12.31 8.43
C GLU A 83 -17.58 -12.44 9.66
N TRP A 84 -17.60 -11.42 10.50
CA TRP A 84 -16.89 -11.44 11.78
C TRP A 84 -17.74 -12.17 12.81
N LYS A 85 -17.40 -13.43 13.10
CA LYS A 85 -18.00 -14.14 14.24
C LYS A 85 -17.41 -13.58 15.54
N LEU A 86 -18.30 -12.98 16.34
CA LEU A 86 -18.04 -12.55 17.72
C LEU A 86 -17.76 -13.75 18.63
#